data_AF-A0ABD6FQT8-F1
#
_entry.id   AF-A0ABD6FQT8-F1
#
_cell.length_a   1.000
_cell.length_b   1.000
_cell.length_c   1.000
_cell.angle_alpha   90.00
_cell.angle_beta   90.00
_cell.angle_gamma   90.00
#
_symmetry.space_group_name_H-M   'P 1'
#
loop_
_entity.id
_entity.type
_entity.pdbx_description
1 polymer ?
#
loop_
_entity_poly.entity_id
_entity_poly.type
_entity_poly.pdbx_seq_one_letter_code
_entity_poly.pdbx_strand_id
1 'polypeptide(L)'
;MKSVRLGAGMAALAVVCSACTAGSEVEAPIDSRGEFFEQAIADARAQGASGAQLDVLEAAAERGYVDYADVVGLLPDFQGCIEDAGGAYFRGEDQRIGPDLVAPTYSVGIPGVDEDTALAVIEECERTHIDAVMAALWLQPSTVESRDEEFEAQLPGIVECLRSHGVTVDADAPLGEVQALVQDLAVDQGITCYTQSWA
;
A
#
# COMPACT_ATOMS: atom_id res chain seq x y z
N MET A 1 -39.62 72.89 4.96
CA MET A 1 -38.24 73.11 4.49
C MET A 1 -37.29 72.33 5.39
N LYS A 2 -36.45 71.47 4.80
CA LYS A 2 -35.28 70.76 5.36
C LYS A 2 -35.56 69.77 6.51
N SER A 3 -35.61 68.44 6.31
CA SER A 3 -34.56 67.46 5.91
C SER A 3 -33.90 66.77 7.12
N VAL A 4 -33.88 65.41 7.09
CA VAL A 4 -32.71 64.54 7.39
C VAL A 4 -32.46 64.25 8.89
N ARG A 5 -32.24 63.03 9.42
CA ARG A 5 -32.03 61.64 8.91
C ARG A 5 -32.30 60.66 10.08
N LEU A 6 -32.97 59.53 9.83
CA LEU A 6 -32.91 58.34 10.70
C LEU A 6 -31.55 57.67 10.52
N GLY A 7 -30.80 57.49 11.61
CA GLY A 7 -29.64 56.60 11.68
C GLY A 7 -29.99 55.41 12.55
N ALA A 8 -30.37 54.29 11.94
CA ALA A 8 -30.48 53.00 12.61
C ALA A 8 -29.12 52.30 12.50
N GLY A 9 -28.34 52.37 13.57
CA GLY A 9 -27.15 51.54 13.76
C GLY A 9 -27.52 50.33 14.59
N MET A 10 -27.40 49.13 14.00
CA MET A 10 -27.17 47.89 14.74
C MET A 10 -26.59 46.86 13.78
N ALA A 11 -25.26 46.87 13.65
CA ALA A 11 -24.51 45.84 12.95
C ALA A 11 -24.51 44.58 13.82
N ALA A 12 -25.26 43.55 13.41
CA ALA A 12 -25.21 42.23 14.01
C ALA A 12 -23.95 41.51 13.52
N LEU A 13 -23.00 41.32 14.44
CA LEU A 13 -21.81 40.50 14.27
C LEU A 13 -22.24 39.02 14.22
N ALA A 14 -22.34 38.44 13.03
CA ALA A 14 -22.56 37.00 12.88
C ALA A 14 -21.21 36.28 13.05
N VAL A 15 -21.06 35.61 14.18
CA VAL A 15 -19.99 34.66 14.49
C VAL A 15 -20.10 33.49 13.52
N VAL A 16 -19.21 33.42 12.54
CA VAL A 16 -19.03 32.22 11.71
C VAL A 16 -18.15 31.26 12.52
N CYS A 17 -18.78 30.25 13.11
CA CYS A 17 -18.07 29.13 13.72
C CYS A 17 -17.24 28.44 12.63
N SER A 18 -15.92 28.62 12.68
CA SER A 18 -14.97 27.74 11.98
C SER A 18 -15.05 26.35 12.62
N ALA A 19 -15.85 25.48 12.02
CA ALA A 19 -15.77 24.06 12.28
C ALA A 19 -14.52 23.54 11.53
N CYS A 20 -13.40 23.48 12.25
CA CYS A 20 -12.29 22.61 11.87
C CYS A 20 -12.77 21.17 12.03
N THR A 21 -13.41 20.63 10.99
CA THR A 21 -13.53 19.19 10.82
C THR A 21 -12.17 18.73 10.29
N ALA A 22 -11.26 18.40 11.21
CA ALA A 22 -10.16 17.50 10.90
C ALA A 22 -10.78 16.10 10.77
N GLY A 23 -11.42 15.86 9.62
CA GLY A 23 -11.72 14.52 9.18
C GLY A 23 -10.41 13.95 8.67
N SER A 24 -9.92 12.89 9.30
CA SER A 24 -9.11 11.92 8.56
C SER A 24 -9.98 11.48 7.39
N GLU A 25 -9.69 12.01 6.20
CA GLU A 25 -10.20 11.44 4.96
C GLU A 25 -9.68 10.01 4.94
N VAL A 26 -10.57 9.06 5.25
CA VAL A 26 -10.41 7.70 4.78
C VAL A 26 -10.50 7.85 3.27
N GLU A 27 -9.35 7.83 2.59
CA GLU A 27 -9.29 7.85 1.13
C GLU A 27 -10.27 6.81 0.60
N ALA A 28 -11.16 7.26 -0.28
CA ALA A 28 -12.15 6.37 -0.88
C ALA A 28 -11.43 5.21 -1.59
N PRO A 29 -12.03 4.00 -1.62
CA PRO A 29 -11.48 2.90 -2.40
C PRO A 29 -11.23 3.38 -3.83
N ILE A 30 -10.02 3.15 -4.34
CA ILE A 30 -9.66 3.49 -5.71
C ILE A 30 -10.45 2.54 -6.63
N ASP A 31 -11.57 3.02 -7.15
CA ASP A 31 -12.60 2.19 -7.81
C ASP A 31 -12.27 1.90 -9.29
N SER A 32 -11.20 2.50 -9.84
CA SER A 32 -10.75 2.23 -11.20
C SER A 32 -9.25 1.98 -11.33
N ARG A 33 -8.88 1.04 -12.21
CA ARG A 33 -7.48 0.72 -12.55
C ARG A 33 -6.68 1.94 -12.99
N GLY A 34 -7.32 2.93 -13.61
CA GLY A 34 -6.69 4.19 -14.02
C GLY A 34 -6.34 5.07 -12.81
N GLU A 35 -7.28 5.28 -11.90
CA GLU A 35 -7.06 6.06 -10.68
C GLU A 35 -5.96 5.45 -9.79
N PHE A 36 -5.80 4.11 -9.80
CA PHE A 36 -4.74 3.43 -9.05
C PHE A 36 -3.35 3.86 -9.49
N PHE A 37 -3.08 3.81 -10.80
CA PHE A 37 -1.77 4.19 -11.31
C PHE A 37 -1.56 5.70 -11.28
N GLU A 38 -2.60 6.52 -11.47
CA GLU A 38 -2.50 7.97 -11.30
C GLU A 38 -2.07 8.35 -9.88
N GLN A 39 -2.67 7.72 -8.87
CA GLN A 39 -2.30 7.91 -7.47
C GLN A 39 -0.88 7.40 -7.19
N ALA A 40 -0.55 6.18 -7.64
CA ALA A 40 0.79 5.60 -7.46
C ALA A 40 1.90 6.48 -8.06
N ILE A 41 1.68 7.06 -9.25
CA ILE A 41 2.62 8.00 -9.89
C ILE A 41 2.75 9.29 -9.07
N ALA A 42 1.64 9.84 -8.58
CA ALA A 42 1.65 11.06 -7.79
C ALA A 42 2.43 10.86 -6.47
N ASP A 43 2.18 9.76 -5.78
CA ASP A 43 2.84 9.40 -4.53
C ASP A 43 4.32 9.09 -4.74
N ALA A 44 4.67 8.29 -5.76
CA ALA A 44 6.05 8.00 -6.10
C ALA A 44 6.83 9.29 -6.37
N ARG A 45 6.24 10.22 -7.12
CA ARG A 45 6.86 11.52 -7.41
C ARG A 45 7.03 12.36 -6.15
N ALA A 46 6.02 12.43 -5.29
CA ALA A 46 6.08 13.18 -4.03
C ALA A 46 7.13 12.60 -3.07
N GLN A 47 7.30 11.28 -3.10
CA GLN A 47 8.28 10.56 -2.30
C GLN A 47 9.68 10.61 -2.92
N GLY A 48 9.88 11.14 -4.12
CA GLY A 48 11.21 11.29 -4.73
C GLY A 48 11.70 10.06 -5.50
N ALA A 49 10.79 9.27 -6.06
CA ALA A 49 11.13 8.18 -6.97
C ALA A 49 11.94 8.67 -8.18
N SER A 50 12.83 7.82 -8.67
CA SER A 50 13.64 8.08 -9.85
C SER A 50 12.80 8.16 -11.13
N GLY A 51 13.35 8.80 -12.17
CA GLY A 51 12.72 8.85 -13.49
C GLY A 51 12.42 7.47 -14.07
N ALA A 52 13.32 6.49 -13.88
CA ALA A 52 13.10 5.12 -14.35
C ALA A 52 11.88 4.45 -13.70
N GLN A 53 11.69 4.67 -12.39
CA GLN A 53 10.53 4.13 -11.67
C GLN A 53 9.23 4.81 -12.12
N LEU A 54 9.26 6.13 -12.36
CA LEU A 54 8.11 6.87 -12.88
C LEU A 54 7.76 6.45 -14.31
N ASP A 55 8.75 6.26 -15.19
CA ASP A 55 8.54 5.81 -16.56
C ASP A 55 7.85 4.43 -16.60
N VAL A 56 8.22 3.53 -15.68
CA VAL A 56 7.58 2.22 -15.54
C VAL A 56 6.13 2.35 -15.08
N LEU A 57 5.85 3.17 -14.07
CA LEU A 57 4.48 3.40 -13.59
C LEU A 57 3.59 4.06 -14.66
N GLU A 58 4.14 5.01 -15.44
CA GLU A 58 3.43 5.65 -16.54
C GLU A 58 3.09 4.64 -17.65
N ALA A 59 4.03 3.78 -18.03
CA ALA A 59 3.78 2.69 -18.98
C ALA A 59 2.77 1.67 -18.44
N ALA A 60 2.84 1.34 -17.15
CA ALA A 60 1.88 0.47 -16.48
C ALA A 60 0.47 1.09 -16.44
N ALA A 61 0.35 2.41 -16.28
CA ALA A 61 -0.93 3.12 -16.35
C ALA A 61 -1.60 2.99 -17.72
N GLU A 62 -0.83 3.11 -18.81
CA GLU A 62 -1.33 2.92 -20.17
C GLU A 62 -1.77 1.48 -20.43
N ARG A 63 -1.04 0.52 -19.88
CA ARG A 63 -1.27 -0.93 -20.06
C ARG A 63 -2.32 -1.49 -19.10
N GLY A 64 -2.54 -0.83 -17.96
CA GLY A 64 -3.44 -1.22 -16.88
C GLY A 64 -2.89 -2.27 -15.91
N TYR A 65 -1.58 -2.55 -15.92
CA TYR A 65 -0.92 -3.46 -14.97
C TYR A 65 0.61 -3.30 -14.94
N VAL A 66 1.20 -3.63 -13.78
CA VAL A 66 2.64 -3.89 -13.61
C VAL A 66 2.88 -5.39 -13.72
N ASP A 67 3.92 -5.77 -14.46
CA ASP A 67 4.37 -7.15 -14.57
C ASP A 67 5.72 -7.38 -13.86
N TYR A 68 6.16 -8.63 -13.80
CA TYR A 68 7.43 -8.99 -13.19
C TYR A 68 8.65 -8.35 -13.88
N ALA A 69 8.60 -8.16 -15.20
CA ALA A 69 9.72 -7.63 -15.97
C ALA A 69 9.95 -6.14 -15.67
N ASP A 70 8.87 -5.39 -15.45
CA ASP A 70 8.90 -4.00 -14.98
C ASP A 70 9.73 -3.89 -13.69
N VAL A 71 9.45 -4.74 -12.70
CA VAL A 71 10.14 -4.73 -11.41
C VAL A 71 11.59 -5.18 -11.53
N VAL A 72 11.84 -6.28 -12.24
CA VAL A 72 13.20 -6.80 -12.44
C VAL A 72 14.09 -5.81 -13.19
N GLY A 73 13.53 -5.03 -14.09
CA GLY A 73 14.24 -3.97 -14.81
C GLY A 73 14.84 -2.90 -13.88
N LEU A 74 14.26 -2.68 -12.70
CA LEU A 74 14.70 -1.68 -11.73
C LEU A 74 15.70 -2.21 -10.68
N LEU A 75 15.79 -3.53 -10.52
CA LEU A 75 16.68 -4.15 -9.53
C LEU A 75 18.17 -3.77 -9.70
N PRO A 76 18.73 -3.62 -10.91
CA PRO A 76 20.13 -3.24 -11.05
C PRO A 76 20.47 -1.87 -10.44
N ASP A 77 19.59 -0.89 -10.60
CA ASP A 77 19.80 0.46 -10.05
C ASP A 77 19.67 0.44 -8.52
N PHE A 78 18.67 -0.29 -8.00
CA PHE A 78 18.53 -0.52 -6.57
C PHE A 78 19.74 -1.22 -5.96
N GLN A 79 20.19 -2.32 -6.59
CA GLN A 79 21.39 -3.04 -6.19
C GLN A 79 22.62 -2.13 -6.18
N GLY A 80 22.81 -1.32 -7.23
CA GLY A 80 23.90 -0.36 -7.32
C GLY A 80 23.89 0.66 -6.18
N CYS A 81 22.72 1.20 -5.82
CA CYS A 81 22.57 2.11 -4.69
C CYS A 81 23.03 1.49 -3.36
N ILE A 82 22.65 0.23 -3.11
CA ILE A 82 23.05 -0.51 -1.91
C ILE A 82 24.56 -0.78 -1.91
N GLU A 83 25.12 -1.21 -3.04
CA GLU A 83 26.56 -1.51 -3.17
C GLU A 83 27.43 -0.25 -3.04
N ASP A 84 27.00 0.88 -3.61
CA ASP A 84 27.68 2.18 -3.50
C ASP A 84 27.69 2.70 -2.06
N ALA A 85 26.68 2.36 -1.26
CA ALA A 85 26.65 2.63 0.17
C ALA A 85 27.54 1.68 1.00
N GLY A 86 28.26 0.75 0.36
CA GLY A 86 29.06 -0.27 1.02
C GLY A 86 28.25 -1.44 1.59
N GLY A 87 26.98 -1.55 1.19
CA GLY A 87 26.09 -2.65 1.53
C GLY A 87 26.31 -3.87 0.65
N ALA A 88 25.55 -4.92 0.97
CA ALA A 88 25.47 -6.14 0.19
C ALA A 88 24.01 -6.39 -0.20
N TYR A 89 23.81 -6.79 -1.44
CA TYR A 89 22.52 -7.19 -1.99
C TYR A 89 22.54 -8.69 -2.31
N PHE A 90 21.50 -9.40 -1.90
CA PHE A 90 21.33 -10.83 -2.15
C PHE A 90 19.97 -11.06 -2.80
N ARG A 91 19.97 -11.62 -4.00
CA ARG A 91 18.74 -12.04 -4.68
C ARG A 91 18.21 -13.31 -4.03
N GLY A 92 16.94 -13.29 -3.61
CA GLY A 92 16.21 -14.47 -3.14
C GLY A 92 15.49 -15.21 -4.26
N GLU A 93 14.81 -16.29 -3.92
CA GLU A 93 13.90 -16.99 -4.83
C GLU A 93 12.64 -16.15 -5.09
N ASP A 94 12.10 -16.22 -6.30
CA ASP A 94 10.87 -15.49 -6.62
C ASP A 94 9.70 -16.01 -5.83
N GLN A 95 8.91 -15.07 -5.29
CA GLN A 95 7.70 -15.38 -4.56
C GLN A 95 6.52 -15.32 -5.50
N ARG A 96 5.66 -16.33 -5.46
CA ARG A 96 4.37 -16.29 -6.15
C ARG A 96 3.40 -15.46 -5.32
N ILE A 97 2.79 -14.46 -5.95
CA ILE A 97 1.90 -13.48 -5.31
C ILE A 97 0.48 -13.52 -5.87
N GLY A 98 0.25 -14.39 -6.85
CA GLY A 98 -1.04 -14.74 -7.42
C GLY A 98 -0.90 -15.94 -8.38
N PRO A 99 -2.01 -16.43 -8.95
CA PRO A 99 -2.02 -17.63 -9.79
C PRO A 99 -0.98 -17.62 -10.91
N ASP A 100 -0.77 -16.47 -11.56
CA ASP A 100 0.19 -16.29 -12.66
C ASP A 100 1.11 -15.08 -12.44
N LEU A 101 1.29 -14.66 -11.18
CA LEU A 101 2.08 -13.48 -10.83
C LEU A 101 3.16 -13.83 -9.81
N VAL A 102 4.37 -13.32 -10.06
CA VAL A 102 5.53 -13.50 -9.18
C VAL A 102 6.14 -12.14 -8.88
N ALA A 103 6.69 -11.99 -7.68
CA ALA A 103 7.47 -10.84 -7.26
C ALA A 103 8.92 -11.27 -7.00
N PRO A 104 9.91 -10.45 -7.39
CA PRO A 104 11.29 -10.70 -7.01
C PRO A 104 11.46 -10.45 -5.50
N THR A 105 12.20 -11.32 -4.83
CA THR A 105 12.59 -11.14 -3.42
C THR A 105 14.07 -10.85 -3.31
N TYR A 106 14.45 -10.09 -2.30
CA TYR A 106 15.84 -9.76 -2.01
C TYR A 106 16.08 -9.60 -0.52
N SER A 107 17.35 -9.58 -0.14
CA SER A 107 17.81 -9.22 1.19
C SER A 107 19.00 -8.28 1.06
N VAL A 108 19.00 -7.23 1.87
CA VAL A 108 20.04 -6.20 1.87
C VAL A 108 20.59 -6.01 3.26
N GLY A 109 21.85 -5.57 3.36
CA GLY A 109 22.45 -5.24 4.63
C GLY A 109 23.64 -4.31 4.47
N ILE A 110 23.80 -3.37 5.39
CA ILE A 110 24.89 -2.39 5.39
C ILE A 110 25.77 -2.64 6.62
N PRO A 111 26.92 -3.30 6.48
CA PRO A 111 27.78 -3.63 7.61
C PRO A 111 28.54 -2.39 8.13
N GLY A 112 28.86 -2.40 9.42
CA GLY A 112 29.75 -1.40 10.01
C GLY A 112 29.09 -0.07 10.40
N VAL A 113 27.77 0.03 10.28
CA VAL A 113 26.94 1.13 10.80
C VAL A 113 25.90 0.58 11.78
N ASP A 114 25.27 1.46 12.56
CA ASP A 114 24.10 1.11 13.38
C ASP A 114 22.86 0.82 12.54
N GLU A 115 21.88 0.14 13.14
CA GLU A 115 20.66 -0.34 12.48
C GLU A 115 19.82 0.79 11.88
N ASP A 116 19.62 1.88 12.63
CA ASP A 116 18.83 3.04 12.16
C ASP A 116 19.48 3.68 10.93
N THR A 117 20.81 3.82 10.93
CA THR A 117 21.56 4.34 9.79
C THR A 117 21.49 3.40 8.59
N ALA A 118 21.62 2.08 8.81
CA ALA A 118 21.49 1.10 7.73
C ALA A 118 20.09 1.15 7.10
N LEU A 119 19.05 1.18 7.94
CA LEU A 119 17.66 1.21 7.51
C LEU A 119 17.35 2.47 6.70
N ALA A 120 17.78 3.65 7.18
CA ALA A 120 17.55 4.90 6.46
C ALA A 120 18.16 4.92 5.05
N VAL A 121 19.34 4.29 4.88
CA VAL A 121 19.97 4.17 3.55
C VAL A 121 19.23 3.16 2.67
N ILE A 122 18.81 2.03 3.23
CA ILE A 122 18.02 1.03 2.51
C ILE A 122 16.70 1.63 2.03
N GLU A 123 15.94 2.27 2.91
CA GLU A 123 14.66 2.93 2.61
C GLU A 123 14.84 4.01 1.53
N GLU A 124 15.91 4.81 1.62
CA GLU A 124 16.22 5.81 0.60
C GLU A 124 16.49 5.18 -0.77
N CYS A 125 17.26 4.09 -0.82
CA CYS A 125 17.52 3.35 -2.06
C CYS A 125 16.25 2.71 -2.61
N GLU A 126 15.42 2.09 -1.76
CA GLU A 126 14.15 1.46 -2.15
C GLU A 126 13.19 2.51 -2.73
N ARG A 127 12.92 3.57 -1.96
CA ARG A 127 12.06 4.69 -2.34
C ARG A 127 12.47 5.29 -3.68
N THR A 128 13.78 5.45 -3.90
CA THR A 128 14.30 6.04 -5.13
C THR A 128 14.20 5.09 -6.32
N HIS A 129 14.48 3.79 -6.13
CA HIS A 129 14.72 2.90 -7.27
C HIS A 129 13.63 1.88 -7.56
N ILE A 130 12.88 1.39 -6.57
CA ILE A 130 12.00 0.24 -6.80
C ILE A 130 10.66 0.22 -6.04
N ASP A 131 10.55 0.93 -4.91
CA ASP A 131 9.47 0.71 -3.95
C ASP A 131 8.06 0.90 -4.52
N ALA A 132 7.77 2.01 -5.20
CA ALA A 132 6.44 2.27 -5.72
C ALA A 132 6.03 1.30 -6.85
N VAL A 133 6.98 0.84 -7.68
CA VAL A 133 6.70 -0.17 -8.72
C VAL A 133 6.47 -1.55 -8.09
N MET A 134 7.25 -1.90 -7.06
CA MET A 134 7.01 -3.11 -6.28
C MET A 134 5.64 -3.06 -5.60
N ALA A 135 5.33 -1.97 -4.91
CA ALA A 135 4.04 -1.76 -4.26
C ALA A 135 2.90 -1.86 -5.28
N ALA A 136 3.06 -1.25 -6.47
CA ALA A 136 2.08 -1.35 -7.54
C ALA A 136 1.87 -2.79 -8.02
N LEU A 137 2.93 -3.59 -8.17
CA LEU A 137 2.82 -5.01 -8.52
C LEU A 137 1.98 -5.79 -7.50
N TRP A 138 2.15 -5.51 -6.21
CA TRP A 138 1.46 -6.21 -5.11
C TRP A 138 0.02 -5.73 -4.87
N LEU A 139 -0.24 -4.45 -5.09
CA LEU A 139 -1.48 -3.77 -4.72
C LEU A 139 -2.39 -3.47 -5.89
N GLN A 140 -1.93 -3.69 -7.14
CA GLN A 140 -2.78 -3.48 -8.30
C GLN A 140 -4.07 -4.31 -8.21
N PRO A 141 -5.20 -3.80 -8.75
CA PRO A 141 -6.49 -4.43 -8.58
C PRO A 141 -6.53 -5.91 -8.94
N SER A 142 -5.89 -6.33 -10.03
CA SER A 142 -5.86 -7.74 -10.44
C SER A 142 -5.19 -8.67 -9.43
N THR A 143 -4.17 -8.19 -8.70
CA THR A 143 -3.47 -8.97 -7.67
C THR A 143 -4.32 -9.08 -6.41
N VAL A 144 -4.98 -7.99 -6.01
CA VAL A 144 -5.91 -7.98 -4.88
C VAL A 144 -7.12 -8.87 -5.16
N GLU A 145 -7.77 -8.71 -6.32
CA GLU A 145 -8.90 -9.54 -6.79
C GLU A 145 -8.55 -11.03 -6.73
N SER A 146 -7.37 -11.42 -7.24
CA SER A 146 -6.93 -12.83 -7.23
C SER A 146 -6.75 -13.38 -5.81
N ARG A 147 -6.23 -12.57 -4.88
CA ARG A 147 -6.03 -12.98 -3.48
C ARG A 147 -7.37 -13.10 -2.74
N ASP A 148 -8.29 -12.18 -2.99
CA ASP A 148 -9.62 -12.19 -2.40
C ASP A 148 -10.43 -13.39 -2.91
N GLU A 149 -10.40 -13.68 -4.21
CA GLU A 149 -11.06 -14.86 -4.80
C GLU A 149 -10.57 -16.18 -4.17
N GLU A 150 -9.26 -16.32 -3.93
CA GLU A 150 -8.73 -17.50 -3.25
C GLU A 150 -9.15 -17.57 -1.78
N PHE A 151 -9.06 -16.46 -1.06
CA PHE A 151 -9.48 -16.41 0.34
C PHE A 151 -10.97 -16.77 0.46
N GLU A 152 -11.81 -16.22 -0.41
CA GLU A 152 -13.24 -16.53 -0.51
C GLU A 152 -13.49 -18.02 -0.76
N ALA A 153 -12.74 -18.62 -1.69
CA ALA A 153 -12.86 -20.05 -1.97
C ALA A 153 -12.53 -20.94 -0.76
N GLN A 154 -11.72 -20.44 0.18
CA GLN A 154 -11.32 -21.15 1.40
C GLN A 154 -12.12 -20.76 2.65
N LEU A 155 -13.04 -19.78 2.56
CA LEU A 155 -13.80 -19.24 3.70
C LEU A 155 -14.40 -20.31 4.62
N PRO A 156 -15.06 -21.38 4.14
CA PRO A 156 -15.63 -22.38 5.04
C PRO A 156 -14.60 -23.02 5.97
N GLY A 157 -13.40 -23.31 5.46
CA GLY A 157 -12.30 -23.88 6.25
C GLY A 157 -11.67 -22.86 7.20
N ILE A 158 -11.50 -21.63 6.74
CA ILE A 158 -10.97 -20.51 7.53
C ILE A 158 -11.88 -20.25 8.74
N VAL A 159 -13.18 -20.13 8.52
CA VAL A 159 -14.17 -19.87 9.56
C VAL A 159 -14.24 -21.02 10.58
N GLU A 160 -14.15 -22.27 10.13
CA GLU A 160 -14.08 -23.42 11.03
C GLU A 160 -12.82 -23.38 11.90
N CYS A 161 -11.66 -23.08 11.31
CA CYS A 161 -10.40 -22.93 12.04
C CYS A 161 -10.50 -21.82 13.10
N LEU A 162 -10.96 -20.62 12.72
CA LEU A 162 -11.17 -19.49 13.63
C LEU A 162 -12.04 -19.89 14.83
N ARG A 163 -13.19 -20.54 14.57
CA ARG A 163 -14.10 -21.00 15.63
C ARG A 163 -13.49 -22.06 16.52
N SER A 164 -12.71 -22.98 15.96
CA SER A 164 -11.99 -24.01 16.75
C SER A 164 -10.97 -23.41 17.72
N HIS A 165 -10.50 -22.19 17.45
CA HIS A 165 -9.58 -21.41 18.29
C HIS A 165 -10.28 -20.31 19.10
N GLY A 166 -11.61 -20.38 19.23
CA GLY A 166 -12.37 -19.48 20.10
C GLY A 166 -12.64 -18.10 19.52
N VAL A 167 -12.34 -17.87 18.24
CA VAL A 167 -12.70 -16.64 17.54
C VAL A 167 -14.17 -16.72 17.11
N THR A 168 -14.95 -15.69 17.43
CA THR A 168 -16.33 -15.57 16.98
C THR A 168 -16.36 -14.89 15.62
N VAL A 169 -17.05 -15.49 14.65
CA VAL A 169 -17.20 -14.95 13.30
C VAL A 169 -18.69 -14.86 13.00
N ASP A 170 -19.17 -13.64 12.77
CA ASP A 170 -20.55 -13.37 12.40
C ASP A 170 -20.88 -13.97 11.02
N ALA A 171 -22.13 -14.38 10.84
CA ALA A 171 -22.55 -15.11 9.64
C ALA A 171 -22.54 -14.24 8.37
N ASP A 172 -22.62 -12.93 8.55
CA ASP A 172 -22.61 -11.89 7.51
C ASP A 172 -21.39 -10.96 7.61
N ALA A 173 -20.35 -11.39 8.35
CA ALA A 173 -19.09 -10.66 8.43
C ALA A 173 -18.55 -10.39 7.02
N PRO A 174 -18.22 -9.13 6.67
CA PRO A 174 -17.55 -8.81 5.41
C PRO A 174 -16.22 -9.55 5.27
N LEU A 175 -15.78 -9.82 4.03
CA LEU A 175 -14.53 -10.54 3.76
C LEU A 175 -13.33 -9.95 4.51
N GLY A 176 -13.19 -8.62 4.47
CA GLY A 176 -12.11 -7.90 5.14
C GLY A 176 -12.12 -8.06 6.67
N GLU A 177 -13.29 -8.27 7.28
CA GLU A 177 -13.38 -8.56 8.72
C GLU A 177 -12.84 -9.96 9.02
N VAL A 178 -13.20 -10.96 8.21
CA VAL A 178 -12.68 -12.32 8.37
C VAL A 178 -11.17 -12.37 8.14
N GLN A 179 -10.66 -11.64 7.14
CA GLN A 179 -9.22 -11.49 6.90
C GLN A 179 -8.49 -10.88 8.11
N ALA A 180 -9.05 -9.82 8.71
CA ALA A 180 -8.49 -9.21 9.92
C ALA A 180 -8.45 -10.20 11.09
N LEU A 181 -9.52 -10.97 11.32
CA LEU A 181 -9.56 -11.98 12.38
C LEU A 181 -8.52 -13.09 12.20
N VAL A 182 -8.24 -13.49 10.95
CA VAL A 182 -7.15 -14.43 10.63
C VAL A 182 -5.79 -13.84 10.99
N GLN A 183 -5.55 -12.58 10.63
CA GLN A 183 -4.31 -11.88 10.92
C GLN A 183 -4.09 -11.71 12.43
N ASP A 184 -5.11 -11.27 13.16
CA ASP A 184 -5.07 -11.09 14.61
C ASP A 184 -4.75 -12.40 15.32
N LEU A 185 -5.41 -13.51 14.94
CA LEU A 185 -5.15 -14.82 15.53
C LEU A 185 -3.70 -15.29 15.28
N ALA A 186 -3.16 -15.01 14.09
CA ALA A 186 -1.78 -15.33 13.77
C ALA A 186 -0.78 -14.50 14.59
N VAL A 187 -1.02 -13.20 14.77
CA VAL A 187 -0.16 -12.30 15.55
C VAL A 187 -0.22 -12.64 17.04
N ASP A 188 -1.42 -12.82 17.58
CA ASP A 188 -1.62 -12.99 19.02
C ASP A 188 -1.26 -14.39 19.52
N GLN A 189 -1.52 -15.42 18.70
CA GLN A 189 -1.42 -16.82 19.12
C GLN A 189 -0.48 -17.67 18.26
N GLY A 190 0.05 -17.13 17.15
CA GLY A 190 0.90 -17.89 16.23
C GLY A 190 0.15 -18.98 15.46
N ILE A 191 -1.19 -18.88 15.36
CA ILE A 191 -2.04 -19.86 14.68
C ILE A 191 -2.39 -19.36 13.28
N THR A 192 -2.08 -20.17 12.26
CA THR A 192 -2.33 -19.85 10.86
C THR A 192 -3.58 -20.58 10.36
N CYS A 193 -4.71 -19.85 10.25
CA CYS A 193 -5.97 -20.39 9.70
C CYS A 193 -6.10 -20.25 8.17
N TYR A 194 -5.13 -19.62 7.52
CA TYR A 194 -5.08 -19.44 6.08
C TYR A 194 -3.63 -19.47 5.59
N THR A 195 -3.38 -20.27 4.56
CA THR A 195 -2.14 -20.26 3.80
C THR A 195 -2.50 -20.12 2.34
N GLN A 196 -1.88 -19.18 1.65
CA GLN A 196 -2.07 -19.04 0.21
C GLN A 196 -1.59 -20.34 -0.46
N SER A 197 -2.36 -20.86 -1.41
CA SER A 197 -2.06 -22.11 -2.12
C SER A 197 -0.79 -22.01 -2.96
N TRP A 198 -0.38 -20.79 -3.25
CA TRP A 198 0.80 -20.43 -4.02
C TRP A 198 2.00 -19.98 -3.17
N ALA A 199 1.85 -19.86 -1.85
CA ALA A 199 2.94 -19.48 -0.95
C ALA A 199 3.87 -20.64 -0.59
#